data_AF-A0A2V6UEN3-F1
#
_entry.id   AF-A0A2V6UEN3-F1
#
_cell.length_a   1.000
_cell.length_b   1.000
_cell.length_c   1.000
_cell.angle_alpha   90.00
_cell.angle_beta   90.00
_cell.angle_gamma   90.00
#
_symmetry.space_group_name_H-M   'P 1'
#
loop_
_entity.id
_entity.type
_entity.pdbx_description
1 polymer ?
#
loop_
_entity_poly.entity_id
_entity_poly.type
_entity_poly.pdbx_seq_one_letter_code
_entity_poly.pdbx_strand_id
1 'polypeptide(L)' 'MYEALCAEAASLRQPATVVAREAIEAWLRGRKRAGVREAIATYALKHAGTAADLDPSLENAALELLRGRKLRR' A
#
# COMPACT_ATOMS: atom_id res chain seq x y z
N MET A 1 23.57 15.09 -11.74
CA MET A 1 22.77 14.97 -10.49
C MET A 1 22.81 16.26 -9.69
N TYR A 2 23.98 16.74 -9.25
CA TYR A 2 24.11 17.98 -8.47
C TYR A 2 23.50 19.19 -9.19
N GLU A 3 23.81 19.39 -10.48
CA GLU A 3 23.25 20.51 -11.27
C GLU A 3 21.72 20.44 -11.39
N ALA A 4 21.16 19.24 -11.57
CA ALA A 4 19.71 19.06 -11.62
C ALA A 4 19.05 19.38 -10.27
N LEU A 5 19.68 18.99 -9.15
CA LEU A 5 19.22 19.38 -7.82
C LEU A 5 19.30 20.89 -7.61
N CYS A 6 20.38 21.55 -8.06
CA CYS A 6 20.52 23.01 -7.99
C CYS A 6 19.47 23.72 -8.85
N ALA A 7 19.18 23.24 -10.06
CA ALA A 7 18.15 23.79 -10.94
C ALA A 7 16.75 23.67 -10.32
N GLU A 8 16.44 22.51 -9.74
CA GLU A 8 15.17 22.29 -9.04
C GLU A 8 15.06 23.14 -7.76
N ALA A 9 16.15 23.25 -7.01
CA ALA A 9 16.20 24.12 -5.84
C ALA A 9 15.99 25.59 -6.20
N ALA A 10 16.57 26.04 -7.32
CA ALA A 10 16.35 27.38 -7.86
C ALA A 10 14.90 27.59 -8.31
N SER A 11 14.27 26.62 -8.98
CA SER A 11 12.86 26.71 -9.40
C SER A 11 11.91 26.80 -8.20
N LEU A 12 12.21 26.04 -7.13
CA LEU A 12 11.47 26.03 -5.86
C LEU A 12 11.83 27.20 -4.92
N ARG A 13 12.86 27.99 -5.27
CA ARG A 13 13.43 29.08 -4.43
C ARG A 13 13.82 28.60 -3.03
N GLN A 14 14.41 27.41 -2.94
CA GLN A 14 14.88 26.80 -1.70
C GLN A 14 16.36 26.44 -1.81
N PRO A 15 17.09 26.31 -0.68
CA PRO A 15 18.44 25.76 -0.71
C PRO A 15 18.45 24.32 -1.21
N ALA A 16 19.45 23.95 -2.03
CA ALA A 16 19.60 22.59 -2.57
C ALA A 16 19.66 21.52 -1.47
N THR A 17 20.20 21.83 -0.29
CA THR A 17 20.24 20.93 0.86
C THR A 17 18.86 20.66 1.45
N VAL A 18 17.94 21.63 1.42
CA VAL A 18 16.55 21.47 1.88
C VAL A 18 15.82 20.54 0.94
N VAL A 19 15.89 20.79 -0.38
CA VAL A 19 15.27 19.94 -1.40
C VAL A 19 15.80 18.51 -1.34
N ALA A 20 17.13 18.34 -1.19
CA ALA A 20 17.73 17.00 -1.05
C ALA A 20 17.23 16.27 0.19
N ARG A 21 17.19 16.95 1.35
CA ARG A 21 16.68 16.37 2.59
C ARG A 21 15.22 15.93 2.44
N GLU A 22 14.37 16.78 1.89
CA GLU A 22 12.94 16.47 1.71
C GLU A 22 12.73 15.31 0.74
N ALA A 23 13.50 15.25 -0.34
CA ALA A 23 13.49 14.13 -1.28
C ALA A 23 13.89 12.81 -0.61
N ILE A 24 14.97 12.82 0.19
CA ILE A 24 15.42 11.65 0.96
C ILE A 24 14.36 11.21 1.96
N GLU A 25 13.78 12.15 2.71
CA GLU A 25 12.72 11.83 3.67
C GLU A 25 11.48 11.23 3.00
N ALA A 26 11.05 11.80 1.87
CA ALA A 26 9.92 11.29 1.11
C ALA A 26 10.20 9.88 0.59
N TRP A 27 11.40 9.64 0.09
CA TRP A 27 11.86 8.33 -0.35
C TRP A 27 11.88 7.31 0.81
N LEU A 28 12.43 7.68 1.97
CA LEU A 28 12.47 6.82 3.17
C LEU A 28 11.05 6.47 3.66
N ARG A 29 10.14 7.45 3.70
CA ARG A 29 8.72 7.19 4.02
C ARG A 29 8.08 6.24 2.99
N GLY A 30 8.39 6.41 1.72
CA GLY A 30 7.98 5.51 0.64
C GLY A 30 8.49 4.07 0.86
N ARG A 31 9.79 3.92 1.15
CA ARG A 31 10.45 2.63 1.40
C ARG A 31 9.81 1.91 2.58
N LYS A 32 9.51 2.61 3.68
CA LYS A 32 8.82 2.04 4.85
C LYS A 32 7.43 1.53 4.49
N ARG A 33 6.63 2.33 3.76
CA ARG A 33 5.29 1.90 3.31
C ARG A 33 5.35 0.70 2.38
N ALA A 34 6.32 0.65 1.48
CA ALA A 34 6.52 -0.49 0.59
C ALA A 34 6.84 -1.77 1.39
N GLY A 35 7.72 -1.69 2.39
CA GLY A 35 8.05 -2.83 3.25
C GLY A 35 6.84 -3.37 4.04
N VAL A 36 5.99 -2.48 4.56
CA VAL A 36 4.73 -2.90 5.22
C VAL A 36 3.81 -3.63 4.24
N ARG A 37 3.63 -3.11 3.02
CA ARG A 37 2.80 -3.76 1.99
C ARG A 37 3.34 -5.12 1.60
N GLU A 38 4.65 -5.24 1.43
CA GLU A 38 5.32 -6.50 1.12
C GLU A 38 5.14 -7.53 2.24
N ALA A 39 5.26 -7.11 3.50
CA ALA A 39 5.00 -7.97 4.66
C ALA A 39 3.54 -8.45 4.71
N ILE A 40 2.57 -7.55 4.45
CA ILE A 40 1.15 -7.91 4.36
C ILE A 40 0.91 -8.91 3.23
N ALA A 41 1.44 -8.64 2.04
CA ALA A 41 1.29 -9.53 0.88
C ALA A 41 1.89 -10.91 1.15
N THR A 42 3.06 -10.96 1.79
CA THR A 42 3.74 -12.21 2.17
C THR A 42 2.91 -13.00 3.18
N TYR A 43 2.38 -12.33 4.20
CA TYR A 43 1.50 -12.95 5.19
C TYR A 43 0.23 -13.50 4.53
N ALA A 44 -0.45 -12.68 3.72
CA ALA A 44 -1.66 -13.08 3.01
C ALA A 44 -1.41 -14.28 2.11
N LEU A 45 -0.33 -14.28 1.31
CA LEU A 45 0.05 -15.40 0.46
C LEU A 45 0.29 -16.68 1.26
N LYS A 46 0.96 -16.57 2.41
CA LYS A 46 1.22 -17.71 3.30
C LYS A 46 -0.05 -18.29 3.93
N HIS A 47 -1.04 -17.44 4.20
CA HIS A 47 -2.25 -17.81 4.95
C HIS A 47 -3.51 -17.94 4.08
N ALA A 48 -3.41 -17.71 2.78
CA ALA A 48 -4.52 -17.86 1.84
C ALA A 48 -5.17 -19.25 1.95
N GLY A 49 -6.50 -19.28 2.03
CA GLY A 49 -7.28 -20.51 2.20
C GLY A 49 -7.17 -21.16 3.58
N THR A 50 -6.45 -20.56 4.53
CA THR A 50 -6.44 -21.03 5.93
C THR A 50 -7.49 -20.30 6.76
N ALA A 51 -7.71 -20.73 8.01
CA ALA A 51 -8.63 -20.07 8.93
C ALA A 51 -8.27 -18.59 9.26
N ALA A 52 -7.07 -18.13 8.91
CA ALA A 52 -6.68 -16.72 9.04
C ALA A 52 -7.13 -15.86 7.85
N ASP A 53 -7.51 -16.47 6.73
CA ASP A 53 -8.01 -15.83 5.50
C ASP A 53 -9.53 -16.06 5.35
N LEU A 54 -10.00 -17.26 5.68
CA LEU A 54 -11.38 -17.68 5.57
C LEU A 54 -12.10 -17.57 6.92
N ASP A 55 -13.10 -16.68 6.99
CA ASP A 55 -13.99 -16.53 8.15
C ASP A 55 -15.31 -17.27 7.88
N PRO A 56 -15.60 -18.38 8.61
CA PRO A 56 -16.80 -19.18 8.37
C PRO A 56 -18.11 -18.41 8.53
N SER A 57 -18.16 -17.39 9.39
CA SER A 57 -19.37 -16.59 9.57
C SER A 57 -19.63 -15.70 8.35
N LEU A 58 -18.58 -15.08 7.81
CA LEU A 58 -18.64 -14.28 6.59
C LEU A 58 -18.95 -15.13 5.36
N GLU A 59 -18.36 -16.32 5.25
CA GLU A 59 -18.64 -17.26 4.17
C GLU A 59 -20.11 -17.70 4.15
N ASN A 60 -20.65 -18.06 5.32
CA ASN A 60 -22.05 -18.44 5.45
C ASN A 60 -22.99 -17.29 5.07
N ALA A 61 -22.72 -16.08 5.55
CA ALA A 61 -23.51 -14.90 5.18
C ALA A 61 -23.47 -14.63 3.66
N ALA A 62 -22.32 -14.82 3.01
CA ALA A 62 -22.19 -14.69 1.57
C ALA A 62 -23.05 -15.73 0.82
N LEU A 63 -23.04 -16.99 1.28
CA LEU A 63 -23.87 -18.05 0.71
C LEU A 63 -25.37 -17.75 0.85
N GLU A 64 -25.82 -17.24 2.00
CA GLU A 64 -27.22 -16.84 2.21
C GLU A 64 -27.65 -15.73 1.24
N LEU A 65 -26.82 -14.69 1.08
CA LEU A 65 -27.08 -13.61 0.14
C LEU A 65 -27.20 -14.13 -1.31
N LEU A 66 -26.29 -15.02 -1.72
CA LEU A 66 -26.30 -15.59 -3.06
C LEU A 66 -27.53 -16.48 -3.31
N ARG A 67 -27.95 -17.27 -2.31
CA ARG A 67 -29.19 -18.07 -2.38
C ARG A 67 -30.42 -17.17 -2.51
N GLY A 68 -30.50 -16.11 -1.69
CA GLY A 68 -31.61 -15.14 -1.74
C GLY A 68 -31.71 -14.40 -3.08
N ARG A 69 -30.57 -14.11 -3.74
CA ARG A 69 -30.55 -13.52 -5.10
C ARG A 69 -31.04 -14.48 -6.18
N LYS A 70 -30.70 -15.76 -6.10
CA LYS A 70 -31.17 -16.78 -7.05
C LYS A 70 -32.68 -17.00 -6.97
N LEU A 71 -33.26 -16.89 -5.77
CA LEU A 71 -34.71 -17.00 -5.55
C LEU A 71 -35.53 -15.81 -6.07
N ARG A 72 -34.88 -14.68 -6.38
CA ARG A 72 -35.51 -13.45 -6.88
C ARG A 72 -35.45 -13.29 -8.40
N ARG A 73 -34.83 -14.23 -9.12
CA ARG A 73 -34.78 -14.29 -10.59
C ARG A 73 -35.71 -15.37 -11.08
#